data_AF-A0A7C2DPK2-F1
#
_entry.id   AF-A0A7C2DPK2-F1
#
_cell.length_a   1.000
_cell.length_b   1.000
_cell.length_c   1.000
_cell.angle_alpha   90.00
_cell.angle_beta   90.00
_cell.angle_gamma   90.00
#
_symmetry.space_group_name_H-M   'P 1'
#
loop_
_entity.id
_entity.type
_entity.pdbx_description
1 polymer ?
#
loop_
_entity_poly.entity_id
_entity_poly.type
_entity_poly.pdbx_seq_one_letter_code
_entity_poly.pdbx_strand_id
1 'polypeptide(L)' 'NLSLEPGKFETVKFVADRPGVFPFYCTEFCSALHLEMAGYLEVAP' A
#
# COMPACT_ATOMS: atom_id res chain seq x y z
N ASN A 1 -5.35 -4.27 -4.77
CA ASN A 1 -4.65 -5.24 -3.89
C ASN A 1 -3.60 -5.94 -4.73
N LEU A 2 -2.39 -6.15 -4.21
CA LEU A 2 -1.23 -6.63 -4.94
C LEU A 2 -0.39 -7.53 -4.02
N SER A 3 0.18 -8.61 -4.55
CA SER A 3 1.18 -9.42 -3.86
C SER A 3 2.58 -8.99 -4.30
N LEU A 4 3.51 -8.82 -3.37
CA LEU A 4 4.87 -8.34 -3.64
C LEU A 4 5.89 -9.43 -3.31
N GLU A 5 6.25 -10.22 -4.32
CA GLU A 5 7.18 -11.33 -4.16
C GLU A 5 8.66 -10.88 -4.12
N PRO A 6 9.51 -11.50 -3.28
CA PRO A 6 10.94 -11.20 -3.23
C PRO A 6 11.62 -11.35 -4.59
N GLY A 7 12.38 -10.31 -4.99
CA GLY A 7 13.11 -10.29 -6.26
C GLY A 7 12.25 -10.01 -7.50
N LYS A 8 10.94 -9.78 -7.34
CA LYS A 8 10.06 -9.34 -8.42
C LYS A 8 9.75 -7.84 -8.32
N PHE A 9 9.29 -7.27 -9.43
CA PHE A 9 8.84 -5.91 -9.53
C PHE A 9 7.43 -5.88 -10.08
N GLU A 10 6.56 -5.10 -9.45
CA GLU A 10 5.16 -4.94 -9.82
C GLU A 10 4.84 -3.47 -10.07
N THR A 11 4.03 -3.19 -11.10
CA THR A 11 3.58 -1.81 -11.40
C THR A 11 2.08 -1.70 -11.16
N VAL A 12 1.69 -0.82 -10.23
CA VAL A 12 0.28 -0.46 -10.02
C VAL A 12 0.00 0.92 -10.63
N LYS A 13 -1.11 1.04 -11.36
CA LYS A 13 -1.61 2.31 -11.89
C LYS A 13 -3.07 2.47 -11.47
N PHE A 14 -3.37 3.59 -10.82
CA PHE A 14 -4.74 3.95 -10.44
C PHE A 14 -4.89 5.47 -10.49
N VAL A 15 -6.13 5.95 -10.56
CA VAL A 15 -6.45 7.37 -10.51
C VAL A 15 -6.79 7.73 -9.08
N ALA A 16 -6.08 8.70 -8.51
CA ALA A 16 -6.40 9.31 -7.23
C ALA A 16 -7.43 10.43 -7.46
N ASP A 17 -8.69 10.06 -7.62
CA ASP A 17 -9.78 10.93 -8.09
C ASP A 17 -10.41 11.81 -7.01
N ARG A 18 -10.11 11.55 -5.73
CA ARG A 18 -10.70 12.25 -4.58
C ARG A 18 -9.64 12.67 -3.58
N PRO A 19 -9.67 13.93 -3.10
CA PRO A 19 -8.76 14.38 -2.05
C PRO A 19 -9.06 13.69 -0.72
N GLY A 20 -8.03 13.50 0.09
CA GLY A 20 -8.14 12.86 1.40
C GLY A 20 -6.93 12.00 1.77
N VAL A 21 -7.03 11.33 2.91
CA VAL A 21 -5.99 10.43 3.43
C VAL A 21 -6.48 8.99 3.32
N PHE A 22 -5.73 8.17 2.59
CA PHE A 22 -6.05 6.78 2.32
C PHE A 22 -5.01 5.86 2.97
N PRO A 23 -5.34 5.15 4.06
CA PRO A 23 -4.41 4.19 4.64
C PRO A 23 -4.20 3.01 3.69
N PHE A 24 -2.95 2.55 3.60
CA PHE A 24 -2.58 1.30 2.98
C PHE A 24 -1.69 0.53 3.93
N TYR A 25 -1.70 -0.79 3.84
CA TYR A 25 -0.96 -1.65 4.74
C TYR A 25 -0.63 -2.95 4.03
N CYS A 26 0.37 -3.65 4.53
CA CYS A 26 0.69 -4.99 4.06
C CYS A 26 -0.47 -5.93 4.40
N THR A 27 -1.01 -6.68 3.44
CA THR A 27 -2.09 -7.67 3.67
C THR A 27 -1.58 -9.11 3.76
N GLU A 28 -0.28 -9.33 3.53
CA GLU A 28 0.37 -10.64 3.54
C GLU A 28 1.30 -10.76 4.74
N PHE A 29 1.12 -11.79 5.58
CA PHE A 29 1.94 -11.94 6.78
C PHE A 29 3.43 -12.08 6.42
N CYS A 30 4.21 -11.05 6.70
CA CYS A 30 5.62 -10.93 6.31
C CYS A 30 6.60 -10.97 7.50
N SER A 31 6.15 -10.62 8.72
CA SER A 31 6.92 -10.70 9.97
C SER A 31 6.01 -10.52 11.19
N ALA A 32 6.59 -10.59 12.41
CA ALA A 32 5.85 -10.33 13.64
C ALA A 32 5.25 -8.91 13.73
N LEU A 33 5.89 -7.92 13.08
CA LEU A 33 5.43 -6.53 13.04
C LEU A 33 4.65 -6.19 11.76
N HIS A 34 3.95 -7.19 11.21
CA HIS A 34 3.21 -7.05 9.96
C HIS A 34 2.09 -6.00 10.04
N LEU A 35 1.42 -5.87 11.18
CA LEU A 35 0.32 -4.91 11.36
C LEU A 35 0.80 -3.46 11.47
N GLU A 36 2.05 -3.28 11.88
CA GLU A 36 2.74 -1.99 11.97
C GLU A 36 3.27 -1.52 10.60
N MET A 37 3.33 -2.42 9.61
CA MET A 37 3.71 -2.09 8.23
C MET A 37 2.54 -1.44 7.48
N ALA A 38 2.24 -0.20 7.87
CA ALA A 38 1.20 0.64 7.31
C ALA A 38 1.75 1.99 6.86
N GLY A 39 1.04 2.63 5.94
CA GLY A 39 1.32 3.97 5.45
C GLY A 39 0.04 4.71 5.06
N TYR A 40 0.18 6.00 4.83
CA TYR A 40 -0.90 6.86 4.37
C TYR A 40 -0.57 7.43 3.00
N LEU A 41 -1.51 7.31 2.08
CA LEU A 41 -1.50 8.01 0.81
C LEU A 41 -2.34 9.27 0.97
N GLU A 42 -1.69 10.43 0.98
CA GLU A 42 -2.36 11.72 0.98
C GLU A 42 -2.58 12.20 -0.45
N VAL A 43 -3.83 12.50 -0.79
CA VAL A 43 -4.23 13.14 -2.04
C VAL A 43 -4.61 14.57 -1.70
N ALA A 44 -3.73 15.50 -2.08
CA ALA A 44 -3.97 16.93 -1.91
C ALA A 44 -5.18 17.39 -2.75
N PRO A 45 -5.94 18.39 -2.27
CA PRO A 45 -7.01 19.03 -3.03
C PRO A 45 -6.51 19.81 -4.24
#